data_AF-A0A4Y7SJP7-F1
#
_entry.id   AF-A0A4Y7SJP7-F1
#
_cell.length_a   1.000
_cell.length_b   1.000
_cell.length_c   1.000
_cell.angle_alpha   90.00
_cell.angle_beta   90.00
_cell.angle_gamma   90.00
#
_symmetry.space_group_name_H-M   'P 1'
#
loop_
_entity.id
_entity.type
_entity.pdbx_description
1 polymer ?
#
loop_
_entity_poly.entity_id
_entity_poly.type
_entity_poly.pdbx_seq_one_letter_code
_entity_poly.pdbx_strand_id
1 'polypeptide(L)'
;MFSKFSVSTLIAALALAGIAHAEVTPSEPGPGQVFNAGSTCTVSWEGDKESTTAWKGMAIQLMTGDNFSMVHLTTIASDEDGTIDGRVNYPCPEVTINANIYFYQFTAPGAPGKTWTTRFTIASATGQTVAAPNATQPGTNDPVPWGVGALVDPSKAVAAP
;
A
#
# COMPACT_ATOMS: atom_id res chain seq x y z
N MET A 1 65.14 -5.55 -30.37
CA MET A 1 64.58 -4.75 -29.27
C MET A 1 63.22 -4.23 -29.68
N PHE A 2 62.14 -4.81 -29.16
CA PHE A 2 60.78 -4.28 -29.30
C PHE A 2 60.33 -3.83 -27.92
N SER A 3 60.27 -2.52 -27.67
CA SER A 3 59.78 -1.97 -26.41
C SER A 3 58.30 -1.64 -26.56
N LYS A 4 57.48 -2.34 -25.78
CA LYS A 4 56.04 -2.17 -25.64
C LYS A 4 55.77 -0.89 -24.85
N PHE A 5 54.87 -0.04 -25.33
CA PHE A 5 54.24 0.98 -24.49
C PHE A 5 52.77 0.63 -24.34
N SER A 6 52.40 0.27 -23.11
CA SER A 6 51.05 -0.10 -22.70
C SER A 6 50.17 1.15 -22.59
N VAL A 7 49.02 1.12 -23.26
CA VAL A 7 47.93 2.08 -23.03
C VAL A 7 47.23 1.66 -21.74
N SER A 8 47.31 2.50 -20.69
CA SER A 8 46.52 2.32 -19.46
C SER A 8 45.26 3.16 -19.56
N THR A 9 44.14 2.53 -19.90
CA THR A 9 42.81 3.17 -19.88
C THR A 9 42.24 3.05 -18.47
N LEU A 10 42.20 4.15 -17.72
CA LEU A 10 41.56 4.21 -16.41
C LEU A 10 40.03 4.32 -16.63
N ILE A 11 39.31 3.20 -16.42
CA ILE A 11 37.85 3.21 -16.39
C ILE A 11 37.43 3.67 -14.99
N ALA A 12 36.99 4.93 -14.88
CA ALA A 12 36.31 5.41 -13.68
C ALA A 12 34.86 4.88 -13.69
N ALA A 13 34.59 3.83 -12.91
CA ALA A 13 33.23 3.39 -12.64
C ALA A 13 32.58 4.37 -11.66
N LEU A 14 31.75 5.29 -12.16
CA LEU A 14 30.79 6.02 -11.33
C LEU A 14 29.72 5.01 -10.88
N ALA A 15 29.89 4.46 -9.69
CA ALA A 15 28.79 3.78 -9.01
C ALA A 15 27.77 4.87 -8.63
N LEU A 16 26.69 4.98 -9.40
CA LEU A 16 25.46 5.62 -8.90
C LEU A 16 24.95 4.73 -7.78
N ALA A 17 25.36 5.02 -6.54
CA ALA A 17 24.64 4.56 -5.38
C ALA A 17 23.26 5.21 -5.44
N GLY A 18 22.28 4.49 -6.00
CA GLY A 18 20.88 4.87 -5.87
C GLY A 18 20.59 4.98 -4.38
N ILE A 19 20.08 6.13 -3.96
CA ILE A 19 19.60 6.31 -2.60
C ILE A 19 18.39 5.40 -2.48
N ALA A 20 18.58 4.21 -1.91
CA ALA A 20 17.46 3.39 -1.48
C ALA A 20 16.78 4.17 -0.36
N HIS A 21 15.70 4.87 -0.68
CA HIS A 21 14.77 5.33 0.33
C HIS A 21 14.12 4.08 0.88
N ALA A 22 14.57 3.61 2.04
CA ALA A 22 13.81 2.59 2.72
C ALA A 22 12.55 3.22 3.28
N GLU A 23 11.47 2.48 3.09
CA GLU A 23 10.13 2.83 3.50
C GLU A 23 9.54 1.57 4.13
N VAL A 24 8.50 1.74 4.95
CA VAL A 24 7.71 0.61 5.39
C VAL A 24 7.15 -0.12 4.17
N THR A 25 7.19 -1.45 4.17
CA THR A 25 6.75 -2.27 3.03
C THR A 25 5.48 -3.04 3.42
N PRO A 26 4.28 -2.60 2.97
CA PRO A 26 3.05 -3.35 3.18
C PRO A 26 3.12 -4.72 2.51
N SER A 27 2.85 -5.77 3.27
CA SER A 27 3.00 -7.17 2.83
C SER A 27 1.67 -7.93 2.79
N GLU A 28 0.66 -7.45 3.50
CA GLU A 28 -0.70 -8.03 3.50
C GLU A 28 -1.74 -6.90 3.62
N PRO A 29 -2.80 -6.88 2.79
CA PRO A 29 -3.20 -7.92 1.84
C PRO A 29 -2.43 -7.94 0.51
N GLY A 30 -2.27 -9.14 -0.04
CA GLY A 30 -1.69 -9.36 -1.35
C GLY A 30 -2.71 -9.41 -2.50
N PRO A 31 -2.26 -9.53 -3.75
CA PRO A 31 -3.13 -9.60 -4.92
C PRO A 31 -4.11 -10.78 -4.83
N GLY A 32 -5.39 -10.52 -5.10
CA GLY A 32 -6.44 -11.54 -5.12
C GLY A 32 -6.93 -11.97 -3.73
N GLN A 33 -6.42 -11.39 -2.65
CA GLN A 33 -6.91 -11.65 -1.31
C GLN A 33 -8.36 -11.17 -1.16
N VAL A 34 -9.16 -11.96 -0.43
CA VAL A 34 -10.58 -11.71 -0.18
C VAL A 34 -10.83 -11.81 1.31
N PHE A 35 -11.47 -10.80 1.87
CA PHE A 35 -12.05 -10.87 3.21
C PHE A 35 -13.56 -10.68 3.13
N ASN A 36 -14.30 -11.44 3.92
CA ASN A 36 -15.74 -11.23 4.05
C ASN A 36 -15.99 -10.10 5.06
N ALA A 37 -16.94 -9.22 4.79
CA ALA A 37 -17.38 -8.24 5.76
C ALA A 37 -17.83 -8.91 7.08
N GLY A 38 -17.50 -8.28 8.20
CA GLY A 38 -17.69 -8.85 9.55
C GLY A 38 -16.66 -9.90 9.97
N SER A 39 -15.87 -10.47 9.04
CA SER A 39 -14.72 -11.34 9.38
C SER A 39 -13.50 -10.52 9.80
N THR A 40 -12.36 -11.16 10.04
CA THR A 40 -11.12 -10.45 10.41
C THR A 40 -10.34 -10.03 9.17
N CYS A 41 -10.17 -8.73 9.00
CA CYS A 41 -9.22 -8.13 8.06
C CYS A 41 -7.85 -8.11 8.73
N THR A 42 -6.84 -8.63 8.03
CA THR A 42 -5.44 -8.61 8.47
C THR A 42 -4.65 -7.65 7.60
N VAL A 43 -3.85 -6.81 8.23
CA VAL A 43 -2.90 -5.91 7.57
C VAL A 43 -1.53 -6.14 8.17
N SER A 44 -0.53 -6.41 7.33
CA SER A 44 0.84 -6.70 7.78
C SER A 44 1.84 -5.86 6.98
N TRP A 45 2.98 -5.54 7.58
CA TRP A 45 4.07 -4.82 6.94
C TRP A 45 5.45 -5.30 7.42
N GLU A 46 6.44 -5.13 6.57
CA GLU A 46 7.85 -5.16 6.95
C GLU A 46 8.28 -3.74 7.32
N GLY A 47 8.97 -3.61 8.45
CA GLY A 47 9.41 -2.32 8.97
C GLY A 47 10.47 -1.66 8.10
N ASP A 48 10.52 -0.33 8.11
CA ASP A 48 11.64 0.41 7.54
C ASP A 48 12.92 0.12 8.34
N LYS A 49 13.85 -0.63 7.73
CA LYS A 49 15.12 -1.04 8.35
C LYS A 49 16.20 0.03 8.29
N GLU A 50 16.04 1.07 7.47
CA GLU A 50 17.04 2.13 7.34
C GLU A 50 16.67 3.38 8.15
N SER A 51 15.43 3.48 8.67
CA SER A 51 15.03 4.54 9.59
C SER A 51 14.42 4.02 10.88
N THR A 52 14.94 4.52 12.00
CA THR A 52 14.37 4.26 13.33
C THR A 52 13.35 5.32 13.78
N THR A 53 13.09 6.34 12.95
CA THR A 53 12.24 7.48 13.33
C THR A 53 11.19 7.88 12.29
N ALA A 54 11.44 7.68 10.99
CA ALA A 54 10.57 8.21 9.93
C ALA A 54 9.15 7.64 10.01
N TRP A 55 9.03 6.37 10.36
CA TRP A 55 7.76 5.64 10.42
C TRP A 55 7.22 5.43 11.84
N LYS A 56 7.69 6.21 12.82
CA LYS A 56 7.02 6.28 14.13
C LYS A 56 5.71 7.05 14.00
N GLY A 57 4.69 6.61 14.73
CA GLY A 57 3.37 7.25 14.66
C GLY A 57 2.67 6.97 13.33
N MET A 58 2.90 5.78 12.77
CA MET A 58 2.33 5.38 11.48
C MET A 58 0.82 5.18 11.62
N ALA A 59 0.09 5.61 10.61
CA ALA A 59 -1.33 5.37 10.47
C ALA A 59 -1.60 4.53 9.21
N ILE A 60 -2.62 3.69 9.30
CA ILE A 60 -3.07 2.82 8.21
C ILE A 60 -4.49 3.21 7.86
N GLN A 61 -4.74 3.53 6.59
CA GLN A 61 -6.05 3.94 6.10
C GLN A 61 -6.59 2.94 5.08
N LEU A 62 -7.85 2.57 5.20
CA LEU A 62 -8.58 1.86 4.15
C LEU A 62 -9.01 2.86 3.07
N MET A 63 -8.68 2.53 1.83
CA MET A 63 -8.85 3.40 0.66
C MET A 63 -9.62 2.70 -0.47
N THR A 64 -10.11 3.50 -1.42
CA THR A 64 -10.72 3.08 -2.69
C THR A 64 -10.40 4.12 -3.79
N GLY A 65 -11.05 4.08 -4.96
CA GLY A 65 -10.80 5.02 -6.06
C GLY A 65 -9.71 4.54 -7.03
N ASP A 66 -9.36 5.34 -8.03
CA ASP A 66 -8.29 5.04 -8.99
C ASP A 66 -6.90 5.50 -8.48
N ASN A 67 -5.84 5.22 -9.23
CA ASN A 67 -4.46 5.50 -8.81
C ASN A 67 -4.14 7.02 -8.78
N PHE A 68 -4.92 7.85 -9.46
CA PHE A 68 -4.76 9.30 -9.47
C PHE A 68 -5.72 9.98 -8.48
N SER A 69 -6.87 9.38 -8.20
CA SER A 69 -7.89 9.89 -7.28
C SER A 69 -8.25 8.85 -6.22
N MET A 70 -7.30 8.59 -5.32
CA MET A 70 -7.50 7.70 -4.18
C MET A 70 -8.42 8.35 -3.13
N VAL A 71 -9.43 7.61 -2.69
CA VAL A 71 -10.46 8.08 -1.77
C VAL A 71 -10.32 7.37 -0.43
N HIS A 72 -10.19 8.15 0.64
CA HIS A 72 -10.16 7.64 2.02
C HIS A 72 -11.54 7.19 2.46
N LEU A 73 -11.61 6.04 3.13
CA LEU A 73 -12.83 5.50 3.74
C LEU A 73 -12.79 5.60 5.26
N THR A 74 -11.73 5.10 5.87
CA THR A 74 -11.53 5.14 7.33
C THR A 74 -10.07 4.85 7.69
N THR A 75 -9.60 5.43 8.78
CA THR A 75 -8.37 5.02 9.44
C THR A 75 -8.64 3.77 10.28
N ILE A 76 -7.81 2.73 10.13
CA ILE A 76 -7.98 1.41 10.80
C ILE A 76 -6.98 1.20 11.93
N ALA A 77 -5.85 1.91 11.89
CA ALA A 77 -4.86 1.96 12.95
C ALA A 77 -4.13 3.31 12.93
N SER A 78 -3.71 3.76 14.10
CA SER A 78 -2.94 4.98 14.33
C SER A 78 -1.87 4.70 15.38
N ASP A 79 -0.83 5.53 15.39
CA ASP A 79 0.28 5.45 16.35
C ASP A 79 1.07 4.12 16.28
N GLU A 80 1.05 3.45 15.13
CA GLU A 80 1.81 2.22 14.89
C GLU A 80 3.30 2.51 14.71
N ASP A 81 4.11 1.48 14.94
CA ASP A 81 5.56 1.52 14.76
C ASP A 81 5.96 0.87 13.44
N GLY A 82 6.05 1.68 12.37
CA GLY A 82 6.45 1.23 11.04
C GLY A 82 7.96 1.06 10.86
N THR A 83 8.78 1.26 11.91
CA THR A 83 10.23 1.00 11.84
C THR A 83 10.58 -0.45 12.17
N ILE A 84 9.57 -1.25 12.52
CA ILE A 84 9.68 -2.68 12.79
C ILE A 84 8.53 -3.41 12.07
N ASP A 85 8.71 -4.72 11.85
CA ASP A 85 7.66 -5.56 11.28
C ASP A 85 6.44 -5.56 12.21
N GLY A 86 5.24 -5.53 11.61
CA GLY A 86 4.02 -5.43 12.38
C GLY A 86 2.79 -5.96 11.67
N ARG A 87 1.70 -6.06 12.44
CA ARG A 87 0.42 -6.56 11.99
C ARG A 87 -0.71 -5.96 12.82
N VAL A 88 -1.80 -5.60 12.15
CA VAL A 88 -3.08 -5.22 12.76
C VAL A 88 -4.18 -6.14 12.26
N ASN A 89 -5.05 -6.55 13.17
CA ASN A 89 -6.26 -7.30 12.89
C ASN A 89 -7.47 -6.50 13.34
N TYR A 90 -8.49 -6.39 12.48
CA TYR A 90 -9.71 -5.68 12.82
C TYR A 90 -10.93 -6.26 12.08
N PRO A 91 -12.17 -6.01 12.53
CA PRO A 91 -13.35 -6.46 11.80
C PRO A 91 -13.44 -5.77 10.44
N CYS A 92 -13.52 -6.56 9.36
CA CYS A 92 -13.73 -6.04 8.03
C CYS A 92 -15.04 -5.25 7.96
N PRO A 93 -15.03 -4.02 7.43
CA PRO A 93 -16.23 -3.21 7.36
C PRO A 93 -17.19 -3.76 6.30
N GLU A 94 -18.47 -3.45 6.47
CA GLU A 94 -19.45 -3.53 5.39
C GLU A 94 -19.23 -2.35 4.43
N VAL A 95 -19.19 -2.66 3.14
CA VAL A 95 -18.89 -1.69 2.08
C VAL A 95 -19.93 -1.74 0.96
N THR A 96 -20.10 -0.61 0.26
CA THR A 96 -21.15 -0.47 -0.77
C THR A 96 -20.85 -1.22 -2.07
N ILE A 97 -19.60 -1.62 -2.32
CA ILE A 97 -19.19 -2.35 -3.52
C ILE A 97 -18.32 -3.54 -3.11
N ASN A 98 -18.86 -4.74 -3.13
CA ASN A 98 -18.09 -5.93 -2.77
C ASN A 98 -17.18 -6.42 -3.91
N ALA A 99 -16.09 -5.69 -4.18
CA ALA A 99 -15.17 -5.96 -5.30
C ALA A 99 -13.70 -5.77 -4.90
N ASN A 100 -12.78 -6.14 -5.81
CA ASN A 100 -11.32 -6.02 -5.66
C ASN A 100 -10.81 -4.58 -5.87
N ILE A 101 -11.38 -3.61 -5.15
CA ILE A 101 -11.11 -2.18 -5.34
C ILE A 101 -10.52 -1.49 -4.11
N TYR A 102 -10.33 -2.22 -3.01
CA TYR A 102 -9.86 -1.69 -1.74
C TYR A 102 -8.37 -1.91 -1.58
N PHE A 103 -7.69 -1.00 -0.89
CA PHE A 103 -6.27 -1.09 -0.57
C PHE A 103 -6.00 -0.31 0.70
N TYR A 104 -4.91 -0.62 1.38
CA TYR A 104 -4.46 0.18 2.51
C TYR A 104 -3.40 1.18 2.08
N GLN A 105 -3.46 2.38 2.63
CA GLN A 105 -2.42 3.39 2.55
C GLN A 105 -1.77 3.56 3.92
N PHE A 106 -0.44 3.65 3.93
CA PHE A 106 0.39 3.82 5.10
C PHE A 106 0.99 5.21 5.04
N THR A 107 0.93 5.93 6.16
CA THR A 107 1.48 7.28 6.29
C THR A 107 2.12 7.47 7.65
N ALA A 108 3.17 8.26 7.74
CA ALA A 108 3.70 8.72 9.02
C ALA A 108 4.17 10.18 8.90
N PRO A 109 4.16 10.98 9.98
CA PRO A 109 4.59 12.38 9.95
C PRO A 109 6.05 12.57 9.52
N GLY A 110 6.91 11.59 9.82
CA GLY A 110 8.33 11.60 9.46
C GLY A 110 8.65 10.88 8.14
N ALA A 111 7.67 10.27 7.48
CA ALA A 111 7.90 9.49 6.26
C ALA A 111 8.12 10.42 5.06
N PRO A 112 9.03 10.07 4.13
CA PRO A 112 9.26 10.85 2.92
C PRO A 112 8.10 10.76 1.92
N GLY A 113 7.27 9.74 2.07
CA GLY A 113 6.17 9.42 1.16
C GLY A 113 5.13 8.53 1.82
N LYS A 114 4.22 8.02 0.99
CA LYS A 114 3.16 7.10 1.37
C LYS A 114 3.41 5.76 0.69
N THR A 115 3.05 4.67 1.36
CA THR A 115 3.09 3.33 0.76
C THR A 115 1.71 2.68 0.83
N TRP A 116 1.52 1.61 0.07
CA TRP A 116 0.20 0.97 -0.06
C TRP A 116 0.31 -0.52 -0.30
N THR A 117 -0.73 -1.24 0.11
CA THR A 117 -0.92 -2.62 -0.32
C THR A 117 -1.39 -2.67 -1.77
N THR A 118 -1.32 -3.85 -2.37
CA THR A 118 -2.09 -4.12 -3.59
C THR A 118 -3.59 -4.09 -3.31
N ARG A 119 -4.40 -4.05 -4.37
CA ARG A 119 -5.86 -4.10 -4.23
C ARG A 119 -6.33 -5.49 -3.81
N PHE A 120 -7.29 -5.51 -2.89
CA PHE A 120 -7.93 -6.71 -2.38
C PHE A 120 -9.45 -6.56 -2.38
N THR A 121 -10.14 -7.67 -2.15
CA THR A 121 -11.61 -7.74 -2.15
C THR A 121 -12.16 -7.70 -0.74
N ILE A 122 -13.15 -6.84 -0.50
CA ILE A 122 -14.05 -6.98 0.63
C ILE A 122 -15.36 -7.57 0.10
N ALA A 123 -15.57 -8.87 0.29
CA ALA A 123 -16.81 -9.55 -0.07
C ALA A 123 -17.93 -9.24 0.94
N SER A 124 -19.18 -9.52 0.59
CA SER A 124 -20.27 -9.44 1.56
C SER A 124 -20.05 -10.42 2.72
N ALA A 125 -20.84 -10.31 3.79
CA ALA A 125 -20.80 -11.26 4.90
C ALA A 125 -21.00 -12.73 4.46
N THR A 126 -21.71 -12.97 3.35
CA THR A 126 -21.93 -14.30 2.76
C THR A 126 -20.90 -14.68 1.68
N GLY A 127 -19.85 -13.88 1.50
CA GLY A 127 -18.80 -14.10 0.51
C GLY A 127 -19.18 -13.74 -0.94
N GLN A 128 -20.28 -13.00 -1.15
CA GLN A 128 -20.65 -12.57 -2.50
C GLN A 128 -19.80 -11.38 -2.94
N THR A 129 -19.45 -11.36 -4.22
CA THR A 129 -18.69 -10.29 -4.86
C THR A 129 -19.35 -9.86 -6.16
N VAL A 130 -19.01 -8.67 -6.60
CA VAL A 130 -19.35 -8.12 -7.92
C VAL A 130 -18.07 -7.76 -8.67
N ALA A 131 -18.18 -7.60 -9.99
CA ALA A 131 -17.07 -7.04 -10.76
C ALA A 131 -16.76 -5.60 -10.30
N ALA A 132 -15.49 -5.22 -10.33
CA ALA A 132 -15.12 -3.82 -10.15
C ALA A 132 -15.82 -2.96 -11.22
N PRO A 133 -16.30 -1.75 -10.87
CA PRO A 133 -16.96 -0.86 -11.84
C PRO A 133 -16.11 -0.54 -13.06
N ASN A 134 -14.79 -0.47 -12.91
CA ASN A 134 -13.85 -0.19 -13.98
C ASN A 134 -12.72 -1.23 -13.99
N ALA A 135 -12.42 -1.78 -15.17
CA ALA A 135 -11.41 -2.83 -15.32
C ALA A 135 -9.97 -2.29 -15.47
N THR A 136 -9.81 -1.05 -15.93
CA THR A 136 -8.50 -0.44 -16.22
C THR A 136 -8.38 0.96 -15.64
N GLN A 137 -7.14 1.39 -15.39
CA GLN A 137 -6.83 2.72 -14.86
C GLN A 137 -7.08 3.81 -15.91
N PRO A 138 -7.64 4.97 -15.51
CA PRO A 138 -7.80 6.09 -16.41
C PRO A 138 -6.43 6.62 -16.85
N GLY A 139 -6.31 7.04 -18.11
CA GLY A 139 -5.08 7.64 -18.65
C GLY A 139 -3.96 6.67 -19.01
N THR A 140 -3.77 5.57 -18.28
CA THR A 140 -2.72 4.58 -18.57
C THR A 140 -3.22 3.29 -19.21
N ASN A 141 -4.50 2.93 -19.00
CA ASN A 141 -5.08 1.64 -19.35
C ASN A 141 -4.44 0.44 -18.64
N ASP A 142 -3.72 0.65 -17.54
CA ASP A 142 -3.17 -0.45 -16.76
C ASP A 142 -4.30 -1.37 -16.29
N PRO A 143 -4.11 -2.70 -16.29
CA PRO A 143 -5.13 -3.68 -15.90
C PRO A 143 -5.27 -3.77 -14.37
N VAL A 144 -5.43 -2.62 -13.71
CA VAL A 144 -5.71 -2.50 -12.29
C VAL A 144 -7.16 -2.05 -12.12
N PRO A 145 -8.06 -2.92 -11.67
CA PRO A 145 -9.46 -2.59 -11.51
C PRO A 145 -9.67 -1.56 -10.39
N TRP A 146 -10.71 -0.75 -10.52
CA TRP A 146 -11.04 0.26 -9.52
C TRP A 146 -12.53 0.60 -9.49
N GLY A 147 -12.93 1.27 -8.43
CA GLY A 147 -14.25 1.84 -8.22
C GLY A 147 -14.18 2.79 -7.04
N VAL A 148 -15.20 3.63 -6.86
CA VAL A 148 -15.33 4.50 -5.68
C VAL A 148 -16.38 3.89 -4.76
N GLY A 149 -15.92 3.04 -3.84
CA GLY A 149 -16.77 2.47 -2.79
C GLY A 149 -17.01 3.45 -1.64
N ALA A 150 -17.84 3.03 -0.69
CA ALA A 150 -18.05 3.70 0.59
C ALA A 150 -18.24 2.66 1.70
N LEU A 151 -18.13 3.07 2.96
CA LEU A 151 -18.65 2.28 4.07
C LEU A 151 -20.19 2.27 4.00
N VAL A 152 -20.82 1.14 4.32
CA VAL A 152 -22.29 1.09 4.43
C VAL A 152 -22.78 1.98 5.56
N ASP A 153 -22.03 2.05 6.67
CA ASP A 153 -22.29 2.93 7.79
C ASP A 153 -21.17 3.99 7.91
N PRO A 154 -21.41 5.22 7.42
CA PRO A 154 -20.39 6.27 7.45
C PRO A 154 -20.11 6.79 8.87
N SER A 155 -20.98 6.53 9.85
CA SER A 155 -20.73 6.97 11.24
C SER A 155 -19.58 6.21 11.90
N LYS A 156 -19.17 5.07 11.32
CA LYS A 156 -18.02 4.27 11.76
C LYS A 156 -16.70 4.75 11.15
N ALA A 157 -16.73 5.73 10.25
CA ALA A 157 -15.51 6.26 9.66
C ALA A 157 -14.69 7.03 10.70
N VAL A 158 -13.41 6.69 10.79
CA VAL A 158 -12.40 7.46 11.52
C VAL A 158 -11.67 8.34 10.51
N ALA A 159 -11.57 9.64 10.80
CA ALA A 159 -10.93 10.62 9.92
C ALA A 159 -9.48 10.24 9.56
N ALA A 160 -9.01 10.72 8.40
CA ALA A 160 -7.60 10.65 8.05
C ALA A 160 -6.74 11.47 9.03
N PRO A 161 -5.50 11.04 9.32
CA PRO A 161 -4.55 11.78 10.15
C PRO A 161 -4.08 13.09 9.50
#